data_AF-A0A0N6X4Y9-F1
#
_entry.id   AF-A0A0N6X4Y9-F1
#
_cell.length_a   1.000
_cell.length_b   1.000
_cell.length_c   1.000
_cell.angle_alpha   90.00
_cell.angle_beta   90.00
_cell.angle_gamma   90.00
#
_symmetry.space_group_name_H-M   'P 1'
#
loop_
_entity.id
_entity.type
_entity.pdbx_description
1 polymer ?
#
loop_
_entity_poly.entity_id
_entity_poly.type
_entity_poly.pdbx_seq_one_letter_code
_entity_poly.pdbx_strand_id
1 'polypeptide(L)'
;GTVTILCIDLGTDMVPAISLAYEAAESDIMKRQPRNPKTDKLVNERLISIAYGQIGMMQATAGFFTYFVILAENGFLPMDLLG
;
A
#
# COMPACT_ATOMS: atom_id res chain seq x y z
N GLY A 1 16.47 -5.64 -6.16
CA GLY A 1 15.24 -6.12 -5.51
C GLY A 1 15.11 -5.62 -4.09
N THR A 2 15.98 -6.04 -3.18
CA THR A 2 15.89 -5.67 -1.75
C THR A 2 16.18 -4.19 -1.48
N VAL A 3 17.18 -3.62 -2.16
CA VAL A 3 17.52 -2.19 -2.02
C VAL A 3 16.37 -1.28 -2.44
N THR A 4 15.63 -1.61 -3.50
CA THR A 4 14.49 -0.82 -3.98
C THR A 4 13.31 -0.87 -3.00
N ILE A 5 13.12 -1.99 -2.29
CA ILE A 5 12.11 -2.08 -1.21
C ILE A 5 12.51 -1.16 -0.05
N LEU A 6 13.78 -1.18 0.36
CA LEU A 6 14.27 -0.27 1.40
C LEU A 6 14.13 1.21 1.01
N CYS A 7 14.34 1.56 -0.26
CA CYS A 7 14.12 2.92 -0.74
C CYS A 7 12.65 3.37 -0.63
N ILE A 8 11.70 2.43 -0.70
CA ILE A 8 10.28 2.73 -0.53
C ILE A 8 9.98 2.89 0.96
N ASP A 9 10.22 1.83 1.74
CA ASP A 9 9.85 1.77 3.16
C ASP A 9 10.57 2.83 4.01
N LEU A 10 11.86 3.06 3.75
CA LEU A 10 12.71 4.02 4.48
C LEU A 10 12.95 5.32 3.71
N GLY A 11 12.33 5.50 2.55
CA GLY A 11 12.54 6.71 1.76
C GLY A 11 11.22 7.38 1.48
N THR A 12 10.52 6.87 0.48
CA THR A 12 9.33 7.53 -0.06
C THR A 12 8.14 7.46 0.88
N ASP A 13 7.98 6.41 1.66
CA ASP A 13 6.77 6.19 2.46
C ASP A 13 6.82 6.85 3.84
N MET A 14 8.01 7.19 4.35
CA MET A 14 8.15 7.81 5.67
C MET A 14 7.53 9.22 5.74
N VAL A 15 7.81 10.07 4.76
CA VAL A 15 7.30 11.46 4.73
C VAL A 15 5.76 11.51 4.66
N PRO A 16 5.08 10.81 3.73
CA PRO A 16 3.62 10.82 3.69
C PRO A 16 3.00 10.14 4.91
N ALA A 17 3.60 9.07 5.45
CA ALA A 17 3.10 8.43 6.67
C ALA A 17 3.13 9.38 7.87
N ILE A 18 4.20 10.16 8.03
CA ILE A 18 4.31 11.18 9.08
C ILE A 18 3.30 12.31 8.82
N SER A 19 3.10 12.72 7.56
CA SER A 19 2.14 13.76 7.20
C SER A 19 0.70 13.40 7.60
N LEU A 20 0.32 12.12 7.50
CA LEU A 20 -1.00 11.65 7.94
C LEU A 20 -1.23 11.82 9.44
N ALA A 21 -0.18 11.79 10.26
CA ALA A 21 -0.31 12.04 11.70
C ALA A 21 -0.69 13.51 12.03
N TYR A 22 -0.50 14.43 11.08
CA TYR A 22 -0.87 15.84 11.23
C TYR A 22 -2.29 16.17 10.73
N GLU A 23 -3.05 15.17 10.29
CA GLU A 23 -4.43 15.37 9.85
C GLU A 23 -5.34 15.80 11.01
N ALA A 24 -6.26 16.73 10.72
CA ALA A 24 -7.24 17.20 11.70
C ALA A 24 -8.30 16.13 11.97
N ALA A 25 -8.95 16.20 13.14
CA ALA A 25 -10.02 15.26 13.47
C ALA A 25 -11.19 15.39 12.47
N GLU A 26 -11.51 14.31 11.74
CA GLU A 26 -12.59 14.28 10.72
C GLU A 26 -14.01 14.46 11.31
N SER A 27 -14.19 14.22 12.61
CA SER A 27 -15.49 14.32 13.28
C SER A 27 -15.32 14.84 14.71
N ASP A 28 -16.43 15.24 15.36
CA ASP A 28 -16.43 15.70 16.74
C ASP A 28 -16.08 14.55 17.72
N ILE A 29 -14.78 14.19 17.75
CA ILE A 29 -14.25 13.07 18.53
C ILE A 29 -14.46 13.27 20.02
N MET A 30 -14.56 14.52 20.47
CA MET A 30 -14.76 14.87 21.89
C MET A 30 -16.20 14.62 22.36
N LYS A 31 -17.16 14.48 21.43
CA LYS A 31 -18.54 14.08 21.74
C LYS A 31 -18.77 12.57 21.70
N ARG A 32 -17.80 11.77 21.24
CA ARG A 32 -17.91 10.31 21.15
C ARG A 32 -17.47 9.66 22.46
N GLN A 33 -18.13 8.56 22.83
CA GLN A 33 -17.70 7.73 23.96
C GLN A 33 -16.29 7.14 23.75
N PRO A 34 -15.50 6.92 24.81
CA PRO A 34 -14.17 6.30 24.70
C PRO A 34 -14.20 4.94 24.01
N ARG A 35 -13.15 4.62 23.22
CA ARG A 35 -13.03 3.34 22.49
C ARG A 35 -13.08 2.14 23.42
N ASN A 36 -13.69 1.03 22.98
CA ASN A 36 -13.65 -0.23 23.73
C ASN A 36 -12.43 -1.07 23.28
N PRO A 37 -11.44 -1.33 24.15
CA PRO A 37 -10.21 -2.02 23.77
C PRO A 37 -10.41 -3.49 23.33
N LYS A 38 -11.56 -4.10 23.64
CA LYS A 38 -11.85 -5.50 23.26
C LYS A 38 -12.44 -5.62 21.86
N THR A 39 -13.23 -4.63 21.43
CA THR A 39 -13.96 -4.66 20.15
C THR A 39 -13.36 -3.71 19.12
N ASP A 40 -12.89 -2.54 19.55
CA ASP A 40 -12.36 -1.48 18.68
C ASP A 40 -10.83 -1.55 18.61
N LYS A 41 -10.35 -2.50 17.80
CA LYS A 41 -8.92 -2.66 17.50
C LYS A 41 -8.46 -1.62 16.47
N LEU A 42 -7.23 -1.12 16.64
CA LEU A 42 -6.61 -0.18 15.69
C LEU A 42 -6.43 -0.81 14.30
N VAL A 43 -6.03 -2.08 14.25
CA VAL A 43 -5.99 -2.90 13.04
C VAL A 43 -7.10 -3.94 13.15
N ASN A 44 -8.05 -3.87 12.23
CA ASN A 44 -9.16 -4.82 12.13
C ASN A 44 -9.07 -5.59 10.79
N GLU A 45 -9.84 -6.65 10.67
CA GLU A 45 -9.85 -7.49 9.46
C GLU A 45 -10.31 -6.71 8.22
N ARG A 46 -11.17 -5.71 8.39
CA ARG A 46 -11.63 -4.83 7.29
C ARG A 46 -10.47 -3.98 6.74
N LEU A 47 -9.63 -3.43 7.60
CA LEU A 47 -8.44 -2.67 7.23
C LEU A 47 -7.47 -3.55 6.44
N ILE A 48 -7.20 -4.76 6.95
CA ILE A 48 -6.33 -5.74 6.27
C ILE A 48 -6.92 -6.10 4.90
N SER A 49 -8.22 -6.34 4.82
CA SER A 49 -8.91 -6.70 3.57
C SER A 49 -8.81 -5.59 2.51
N ILE A 50 -8.97 -4.32 2.88
CA ILE A 50 -8.85 -3.21 1.95
C ILE A 50 -7.39 -2.98 1.55
N ALA A 51 -6.48 -2.90 2.53
CA ALA A 51 -5.08 -2.57 2.30
C ALA A 51 -4.36 -3.66 1.50
N TYR A 52 -4.42 -4.92 1.95
CA TYR A 52 -3.73 -6.03 1.27
C TYR A 52 -4.55 -6.64 0.14
N GLY A 53 -5.86 -6.78 0.34
CA GLY A 53 -6.71 -7.51 -0.61
C GLY A 53 -7.13 -6.70 -1.83
N GLN A 54 -7.29 -5.39 -1.70
CA GLN A 54 -7.72 -4.54 -2.82
C GLN A 54 -6.58 -3.65 -3.31
N ILE A 55 -6.10 -2.74 -2.46
CA ILE A 55 -5.10 -1.73 -2.85
C ILE A 55 -3.76 -2.39 -3.20
N GLY A 56 -3.26 -3.27 -2.33
CA GLY A 56 -1.99 -3.98 -2.54
C GLY A 56 -2.02 -4.86 -3.80
N MET A 57 -3.14 -5.52 -4.09
CA MET A 57 -3.31 -6.30 -5.32
C MET A 57 -3.25 -5.42 -6.57
N MET A 58 -3.88 -4.24 -6.56
CA MET A 58 -3.79 -3.29 -7.68
C MET A 58 -2.36 -2.74 -7.86
N GLN A 59 -1.66 -2.45 -6.78
CA GLN A 59 -0.26 -2.00 -6.84
C GLN A 59 0.66 -3.09 -7.40
N ALA A 60 0.47 -4.34 -6.97
CA ALA A 60 1.25 -5.47 -7.46
C ALA A 60 1.03 -5.69 -8.97
N THR A 61 -0.21 -5.68 -9.45
CA THR A 61 -0.49 -5.85 -10.88
C THR A 61 0.06 -4.70 -11.72
N ALA A 62 0.00 -3.46 -11.24
CA ALA A 62 0.63 -2.32 -11.90
C ALA A 62 2.17 -2.46 -11.96
N GLY A 63 2.80 -2.95 -10.89
CA GLY A 63 4.24 -3.21 -10.84
C GLY A 63 4.68 -4.34 -11.79
N PHE A 64 3.89 -5.42 -11.89
CA PHE A 64 4.15 -6.47 -12.88
C PHE A 64 3.93 -5.97 -14.31
N PHE A 65 2.93 -5.12 -14.54
CA PHE A 65 2.70 -4.53 -15.85
C PHE A 65 3.90 -3.70 -16.32
N THR A 66 4.42 -2.79 -15.48
CA THR A 66 5.60 -1.99 -15.84
C THR A 66 6.84 -2.87 -16.06
N TYR A 67 7.01 -3.92 -15.25
CA TYR A 67 8.07 -4.91 -15.46
C TYR A 67 8.00 -5.54 -16.86
N PHE A 68 6.82 -6.01 -17.29
CA PHE A 68 6.64 -6.60 -18.62
C PHE A 68 6.78 -5.60 -19.76
N VAL A 69 6.34 -4.35 -19.59
CA VAL A 69 6.50 -3.29 -20.60
C VAL A 69 7.97 -3.00 -20.85
N ILE A 70 8.76 -2.80 -19.79
CA ILE A 70 10.20 -2.54 -19.93
C ILE A 70 10.92 -3.72 -20.58
N LEU A 71 10.52 -4.95 -20.23
CA LEU A 71 11.09 -6.15 -20.83
C LEU A 71 10.76 -6.25 -22.33
N ALA A 72 9.52 -5.93 -22.71
CA ALA A 72 9.06 -5.89 -24.11
C ALA A 72 9.81 -4.84 -24.93
N GLU A 73 10.02 -3.64 -24.39
CA GLU A 73 10.76 -2.56 -25.06
C GLU A 73 12.24 -2.89 -25.26
N ASN A 74 12.83 -3.71 -24.37
CA ASN A 74 14.21 -4.19 -24.49
C ASN A 74 14.35 -5.48 -25.32
N GLY A 75 13.31 -5.85 -26.07
CA GLY A 75 13.34 -6.94 -27.05
C GLY A 75 12.97 -8.33 -26.51
N PHE A 76 12.59 -8.44 -25.23
CA PHE A 76 12.07 -9.67 -24.63
C PHE A 76 10.55 -9.57 -24.52
N LEU A 77 9.86 -9.97 -25.59
CA LEU A 77 8.40 -9.91 -25.63
C LEU A 77 7.81 -10.83 -24.54
N PRO A 78 6.73 -10.40 -23.84
CA PRO A 78 6.09 -11.23 -22.82
C PRO A 78 5.59 -12.58 -23.37
N MET A 79 5.31 -12.67 -24.67
CA MET A 79 4.95 -13.92 -25.34
C MET A 79 6.13 -14.88 -25.55
N ASP A 80 7.36 -14.38 -25.69
CA ASP A 80 8.56 -15.21 -25.80
C ASP A 80 9.03 -15.74 -24.43
N LEU A 81 8.55 -15.14 -23.33
CA LEU A 81 8.74 -15.63 -21.96
C LEU A 81 7.72 -16.69 -21.53
N LEU A 82 6.55 -16.74 -22.18
CA LEU A 82 5.48 -17.72 -21.95
C LEU A 82 5.61 -18.96 -22.86
N GLY A 83 6.78 -19.14 -23.48
CA GLY A 83 7.17 -20.31 -24.29
C GLY A 83 7.61 -21.50 -23.46
#